data_AF-A0A4R5QEZ7-F1
#
_entry.id   AF-A0A4R5QEZ7-F1
#
_cell.length_a   1.000
_cell.length_b   1.000
_cell.length_c   1.000
_cell.angle_alpha   90.00
_cell.angle_beta   90.00
_cell.angle_gamma   90.00
#
_symmetry.space_group_name_H-M   'P 1'
#
loop_
_entity.id
_entity.type
_entity.pdbx_description
1 polymer ?
#
loop_
_entity_poly.entity_id
_entity_poly.type
_entity_poly.pdbx_seq_one_letter_code
_entity_poly.pdbx_strand_id
1 'polypeptide(L)'
;MLRIHAGEGLTGLFSEIRGGAAWHDLGVREGGADINGELLFVTPVPARLTADLPPLYRWMLEPRPHIGFSANTEGYTSQGYFGLTWTTMLYRDVLRPGDGIRFDFFFGGSVNDGKHVTNASDRKSLGGNLLFRVGGEIGYQIDPRWSVSLFLDHESNAGSARANEGMNSLGLRLGFGL
;
A
#
# COMPACT_ATOMS: atom_id res chain seq x y z
N MET A 1 7.73 25.26 4.01
CA MET A 1 7.45 23.93 4.61
C MET A 1 7.08 23.00 3.46
N LEU A 2 8.04 22.23 2.94
CA LEU A 2 7.82 21.43 1.72
C LEU A 2 6.86 20.28 2.04
N ARG A 3 5.62 20.46 1.58
CA ARG A 3 4.54 19.48 1.64
C ARG A 3 5.00 18.23 0.89
N ILE A 4 4.96 17.10 1.57
CA ILE A 4 5.25 15.80 0.97
C ILE A 4 3.95 15.45 0.24
N HIS A 5 3.83 15.90 -1.00
CA HIS A 5 2.67 15.65 -1.87
C HIS A 5 1.30 16.20 -1.45
N ALA A 6 1.22 17.23 -0.60
CA ALA A 6 0.06 18.13 -0.72
C ALA A 6 0.36 19.05 -1.91
N GLY A 7 0.07 18.53 -3.11
CA GLY A 7 0.13 19.32 -4.34
C GLY A 7 -0.54 20.67 -4.11
N GLU A 8 0.22 21.74 -4.28
CA GLU A 8 -0.39 23.02 -4.58
C GLU A 8 -0.81 22.97 -6.05
N GLY A 9 -2.06 22.59 -6.31
CA GLY A 9 -2.57 22.58 -7.68
C GLY A 9 -3.98 22.04 -7.84
N LEU A 10 -4.89 22.88 -8.32
CA LEU A 10 -6.24 22.54 -8.80
C LEU A 10 -6.23 21.75 -10.13
N THR A 11 -5.36 20.74 -10.32
CA THR A 11 -5.22 20.08 -11.66
C THR A 11 -4.92 18.58 -11.71
N GLY A 12 -4.89 17.82 -10.62
CA GLY A 12 -4.69 16.36 -10.70
C GLY A 12 -5.36 15.60 -9.56
N LEU A 13 -6.21 14.61 -9.89
CA LEU A 13 -6.85 13.72 -8.90
C LEU A 13 -5.85 12.75 -8.26
N PHE A 14 -4.66 12.60 -8.83
CA PHE A 14 -3.66 11.60 -8.49
C PHE A 14 -2.41 12.26 -7.92
N SER A 15 -1.78 11.63 -6.93
CA SER A 15 -0.58 12.14 -6.25
C SER A 15 0.67 11.32 -6.56
N GLU A 16 0.54 10.01 -6.80
CA GLU A 16 1.68 9.11 -6.93
C GLU A 16 1.27 7.83 -7.64
N ILE A 17 2.13 7.31 -8.50
CA ILE A 17 2.05 5.94 -9.04
C ILE A 17 3.21 5.15 -8.48
N ARG A 18 2.97 3.90 -8.08
CA ARG A 18 4.00 2.95 -7.68
C ARG A 18 3.94 1.70 -8.53
N GLY A 19 5.10 1.15 -8.82
CA GLY A 19 5.24 -0.11 -9.54
C GLY A 19 6.41 -0.91 -8.98
N GLY A 20 6.30 -2.23 -8.97
CA GLY A 20 7.32 -3.07 -8.38
C GLY A 20 7.04 -4.55 -8.45
N ALA A 21 7.79 -5.30 -7.65
CA ALA A 21 7.65 -6.74 -7.52
C ALA A 21 7.58 -7.13 -6.05
N ALA A 22 6.87 -8.21 -5.74
CA ALA A 22 6.76 -8.76 -4.41
C ALA A 22 7.10 -10.24 -4.37
N TRP A 23 7.65 -10.70 -3.26
CA TRP A 23 7.65 -12.10 -2.89
C TRP A 23 6.25 -12.46 -2.42
N HIS A 24 5.64 -13.41 -3.14
CA HIS A 24 4.31 -13.90 -2.84
C HIS A 24 4.35 -14.83 -1.64
N ASP A 25 3.35 -14.70 -0.76
CA ASP A 25 3.14 -15.55 0.41
C ASP A 25 4.41 -15.90 1.20
N LEU A 26 4.88 -14.99 2.05
CA LEU A 26 5.96 -15.28 3.01
C LEU A 26 5.64 -16.48 3.96
N GLY A 27 4.43 -17.03 3.88
CA GLY A 27 3.91 -18.21 4.56
C GLY A 27 3.74 -19.46 3.67
N VAL A 28 4.72 -19.78 2.84
CA VAL A 28 5.14 -21.12 2.34
C VAL A 28 4.15 -21.94 1.49
N ARG A 29 2.85 -21.66 1.46
CA ARG A 29 1.89 -22.49 0.69
C ARG A 29 1.77 -22.05 -0.75
N GLU A 30 1.64 -20.76 -0.99
CA GLU A 30 1.69 -20.22 -2.34
C GLU A 30 3.09 -19.67 -2.62
N GLY A 31 3.47 -19.57 -3.90
CA GLY A 31 4.84 -19.26 -4.29
C GLY A 31 4.94 -18.23 -5.40
N GLY A 32 6.18 -18.02 -5.85
CA GLY A 32 6.49 -17.13 -6.97
C GLY A 32 6.63 -15.66 -6.56
N ALA A 33 6.73 -14.83 -7.58
CA ALA A 33 6.75 -13.38 -7.44
C ALA A 33 5.41 -12.81 -7.90
N ASP A 34 5.09 -11.62 -7.39
CA ASP A 34 3.99 -10.82 -7.90
C ASP A 34 4.51 -9.60 -8.63
N ILE A 35 3.83 -9.23 -9.72
CA ILE A 35 3.93 -7.90 -10.31
C ILE A 35 2.95 -7.00 -9.55
N ASN A 36 3.45 -5.89 -8.99
CA ASN A 36 2.65 -4.97 -8.20
C ASN A 36 2.55 -3.58 -8.84
N GLY A 37 1.35 -3.00 -8.79
CA GLY A 37 1.09 -1.63 -9.22
C GLY A 37 0.08 -0.94 -8.31
N GLU A 38 0.27 0.35 -8.03
CA GLU A 38 -0.58 1.14 -7.14
C GLU A 38 -0.70 2.59 -7.64
N LEU A 39 -1.90 3.14 -7.52
CA LEU A 39 -2.21 4.52 -7.82
C LEU A 39 -2.77 5.18 -6.56
N LEU A 40 -2.11 6.25 -6.11
CA LEU A 40 -2.55 7.04 -4.98
C LEU A 40 -3.21 8.33 -5.46
N PHE A 41 -4.34 8.63 -4.86
CA PHE A 41 -5.07 9.86 -5.07
C PHE A 41 -4.51 10.97 -4.18
N VAL A 42 -4.83 12.22 -4.52
CA VAL A 42 -4.68 13.31 -3.55
C VAL A 42 -5.63 13.08 -2.37
N THR A 43 -5.29 13.58 -1.19
CA THR A 43 -6.23 13.54 -0.07
C THR A 43 -7.52 14.29 -0.47
N PRO A 44 -8.71 13.69 -0.27
CA PRO A 44 -9.97 14.36 -0.56
C PRO A 44 -10.32 15.40 0.52
N VAL A 45 -9.53 15.47 1.60
CA VAL A 45 -9.79 16.36 2.74
C VAL A 45 -9.16 17.72 2.49
N PRO A 46 -9.95 18.81 2.37
CA PRO A 46 -9.41 20.14 2.18
C PRO A 46 -8.56 20.58 3.38
N ALA A 47 -7.35 21.09 3.12
CA ALA A 47 -6.40 21.50 4.17
C ALA A 47 -6.98 22.53 5.16
N ARG A 48 -7.99 23.32 4.76
CA ARG A 48 -8.69 24.27 5.64
C ARG A 48 -9.47 23.59 6.78
N LEU A 49 -9.86 22.32 6.63
CA LEU A 49 -10.61 21.58 7.66
C LEU A 49 -9.71 21.04 8.78
N THR A 50 -8.41 20.98 8.52
CA THR A 50 -7.40 20.34 9.38
C THR A 50 -6.28 21.32 9.78
N ALA A 51 -6.36 22.57 9.33
CA ALA A 51 -5.34 23.61 9.51
C ALA A 51 -5.05 23.92 10.98
N ASP A 52 -6.04 23.86 11.85
CA ASP A 52 -5.90 24.18 13.28
C ASP A 52 -5.79 22.93 14.18
N LEU A 53 -5.81 21.74 13.58
CA LEU A 53 -5.73 20.49 14.34
C LEU A 53 -4.29 20.18 14.80
N PRO A 54 -4.12 19.55 15.97
CA PRO A 54 -2.83 19.00 16.37
C PRO A 54 -2.29 18.00 15.34
N PRO A 55 -0.96 17.85 15.22
CA PRO A 55 -0.33 17.06 14.14
C PRO A 55 -0.88 15.64 13.96
N LEU A 56 -1.13 14.93 15.07
CA LEU A 56 -1.67 13.57 15.04
C LEU A 56 -3.07 13.53 14.40
N TYR A 57 -3.95 14.45 14.78
CA TYR A 57 -5.31 14.50 14.23
C TYR A 57 -5.33 14.95 12.78
N ARG A 58 -4.45 15.90 12.39
CA ARG A 58 -4.26 16.27 10.98
C ARG A 58 -3.83 15.05 10.16
N TRP A 59 -2.80 14.34 10.61
CA TRP A 59 -2.32 13.14 9.95
C TRP A 59 -3.43 12.11 9.78
N MET A 60 -4.14 11.79 10.87
CA MET A 60 -5.24 10.80 10.86
C MET A 60 -6.34 11.15 9.84
N LEU A 61 -6.66 12.44 9.69
CA LEU A 61 -7.75 12.91 8.84
C LEU A 61 -7.33 13.24 7.39
N GLU A 62 -6.05 13.14 7.04
CA GLU A 62 -5.56 13.41 5.68
C GLU A 62 -4.98 12.17 4.98
N PRO A 63 -5.67 11.01 4.94
CA PRO A 63 -5.19 9.88 4.16
C PRO A 63 -5.28 10.15 2.66
N ARG A 64 -4.40 9.50 1.91
CA ARG A 64 -4.50 9.38 0.45
C ARG A 64 -5.25 8.09 0.12
N PRO A 65 -6.41 8.16 -0.57
CA PRO A 65 -7.01 6.97 -1.14
C PRO A 65 -6.05 6.30 -2.12
N HIS A 66 -6.11 4.97 -2.22
CA HIS A 66 -5.35 4.23 -3.21
C HIS A 66 -6.16 3.09 -3.82
N ILE A 67 -5.76 2.69 -5.02
CA ILE A 67 -6.15 1.44 -5.67
C ILE A 67 -4.90 0.77 -6.24
N GLY A 68 -4.89 -0.55 -6.34
CA GLY A 68 -3.78 -1.26 -6.93
C GLY A 68 -4.05 -2.75 -7.13
N PHE A 69 -3.01 -3.47 -7.52
CA PHE A 69 -3.05 -4.91 -7.76
C PHE A 69 -1.71 -5.57 -7.43
N SER A 70 -1.76 -6.87 -7.14
CA SER A 70 -0.64 -7.81 -7.08
C SER A 70 -1.01 -9.02 -7.93
N ALA A 71 -0.29 -9.25 -9.03
CA ALA A 71 -0.57 -10.33 -9.96
C ALA A 71 0.54 -11.38 -9.89
N ASN A 72 0.20 -12.60 -9.46
CA ASN A 72 1.15 -13.67 -9.29
C ASN A 72 1.65 -14.21 -10.63
N THR A 73 2.96 -14.43 -10.75
CA THR A 73 3.59 -14.86 -12.01
C THR A 73 3.53 -16.36 -12.27
N GLU A 74 3.12 -17.16 -11.28
CA GLU A 74 3.11 -18.64 -11.34
C GLU A 74 1.70 -19.25 -11.30
N GLY A 75 0.65 -18.41 -11.35
CA GLY A 75 -0.75 -18.87 -11.35
C GLY A 75 -1.30 -19.24 -9.96
N TYR A 76 -0.68 -18.70 -8.90
CA TYR A 76 -1.27 -18.64 -7.56
C TYR A 76 -2.22 -17.43 -7.43
N THR A 77 -2.60 -17.09 -6.21
CA THR A 77 -3.58 -16.04 -5.94
C THR A 77 -3.09 -14.69 -6.45
N SER A 78 -3.92 -14.03 -7.26
CA SER A 78 -3.79 -12.63 -7.64
C SER A 78 -4.86 -11.79 -6.93
N GLN A 79 -4.56 -10.51 -6.73
CA GLN A 79 -5.42 -9.61 -5.97
C GLN A 79 -5.47 -8.20 -6.56
N GLY A 80 -6.65 -7.60 -6.51
CA GLY A 80 -6.84 -6.15 -6.59
C GLY A 80 -7.13 -5.60 -5.19
N TYR A 81 -6.69 -4.38 -4.89
CA TYR A 81 -6.90 -3.79 -3.57
C TYR A 81 -7.22 -2.30 -3.65
N PHE A 82 -7.84 -1.80 -2.59
CA PHE A 82 -8.19 -0.41 -2.41
C PHE A 82 -8.14 -0.04 -0.93
N GLY A 83 -7.88 1.22 -0.63
CA GLY A 83 -7.80 1.64 0.75
C GLY A 83 -7.33 3.06 0.95
N LEU A 84 -6.77 3.29 2.13
CA LEU A 84 -6.23 4.58 2.56
C LEU A 84 -4.77 4.40 2.95
N THR A 85 -3.95 5.37 2.58
CA THR A 85 -2.51 5.44 2.88
C THR A 85 -2.20 6.71 3.64
N TRP A 86 -1.53 6.57 4.78
CA TRP A 86 -1.03 7.66 5.59
C TRP A 86 0.49 7.71 5.49
N THR A 87 1.02 8.85 5.07
CA THR A 87 2.47 9.04 4.87
C THR A 87 3.05 9.95 5.93
N THR A 88 4.21 9.54 6.46
CA THR A 88 4.99 10.30 7.43
C THR A 88 6.44 10.38 6.94
N MET A 89 7.00 11.58 6.85
CA MET A 89 8.46 11.71 6.73
C MET A 89 9.08 11.55 8.10
N LEU A 90 9.86 10.49 8.25
CA LEU A 90 10.63 10.21 9.46
C LEU A 90 11.85 11.12 9.55
N TYR A 91 12.52 11.32 8.42
CA TYR A 91 13.70 12.17 8.29
C TYR A 91 13.65 12.94 6.98
N ARG A 92 14.21 14.14 6.95
CA ARG A 92 14.30 15.01 5.77
C ARG A 92 15.72 15.48 5.59
N ASP A 93 16.09 15.80 4.36
CA ASP A 93 17.39 16.37 4.01
C ASP A 93 18.55 15.48 4.52
N VAL A 94 18.39 14.17 4.37
CA VAL A 94 19.28 13.11 4.87
C VAL A 94 20.61 13.12 4.13
N LEU A 95 20.59 13.13 2.79
CA LEU A 95 21.82 13.21 1.97
C LEU A 95 21.91 14.56 1.26
N ARG A 96 20.79 15.12 0.82
CA ARG A 96 20.71 16.40 0.10
C ARG A 96 19.39 17.12 0.38
N PRO A 97 19.33 18.45 0.22
CA PRO A 97 18.08 19.18 0.34
C PRO A 97 16.98 18.60 -0.55
N GLY A 98 15.82 18.29 0.02
CA GLY A 98 14.62 17.78 -0.67
C GLY A 98 14.47 16.25 -0.69
N ASP A 99 15.38 15.49 -0.09
CA ASP A 99 15.25 14.04 0.07
C ASP A 99 14.71 13.65 1.47
N GLY A 100 14.54 12.35 1.72
CA GLY A 100 14.38 11.87 3.08
C GLY A 100 13.88 10.43 3.21
N ILE A 101 13.63 10.02 4.46
CA ILE A 101 13.08 8.70 4.78
C ILE A 101 11.59 8.85 5.08
N ARG A 102 10.77 8.07 4.39
CA ARG A 102 9.31 8.04 4.52
C ARG A 102 8.84 6.70 5.07
N PHE A 103 7.76 6.75 5.82
CA PHE A 103 6.98 5.59 6.23
C PHE A 103 5.52 5.81 5.87
N ASP A 104 4.94 4.81 5.22
CA ASP A 104 3.54 4.75 4.90
C ASP A 104 2.87 3.63 5.71
N PHE A 105 1.75 3.94 6.36
CA PHE A 105 0.83 2.94 6.85
C PHE A 105 -0.36 2.86 5.91
N PHE A 106 -0.87 1.67 5.62
CA PHE A 106 -2.06 1.51 4.80
C PHE A 106 -3.03 0.48 5.35
N PHE A 107 -4.31 0.74 5.12
CA PHE A 107 -5.42 -0.13 5.50
C PHE A 107 -6.54 -0.02 4.48
N GLY A 108 -7.20 -1.14 4.19
CA GLY A 108 -8.30 -1.19 3.25
C GLY A 108 -8.83 -2.60 3.03
N GLY A 109 -9.31 -2.84 1.82
CA GLY A 109 -9.82 -4.14 1.39
C GLY A 109 -9.14 -4.63 0.12
N SER A 110 -9.31 -5.91 -0.15
CA SER A 110 -8.83 -6.56 -1.36
C SER A 110 -9.85 -7.55 -1.90
N VAL A 111 -9.77 -7.78 -3.21
CA VAL A 111 -10.50 -8.81 -3.94
C VAL A 111 -9.48 -9.72 -4.60
N ASN A 112 -9.58 -11.02 -4.33
CA ASN A 112 -8.65 -12.03 -4.84
C ASN A 112 -9.35 -13.12 -5.66
N ASP A 113 -8.60 -13.88 -6.44
CA ASP A 113 -9.06 -15.06 -7.19
C ASP A 113 -8.66 -16.40 -6.54
N GLY A 114 -8.17 -16.35 -5.29
CA GLY A 114 -7.69 -17.49 -4.53
C GLY A 114 -8.79 -18.45 -4.10
N LYS A 115 -8.40 -19.57 -3.48
CA LYS A 115 -9.35 -20.60 -3.03
C LYS A 115 -9.96 -20.21 -1.68
N HIS A 116 -11.27 -20.42 -1.53
CA HIS A 116 -11.93 -20.20 -0.23
C HIS A 116 -11.59 -21.33 0.75
N VAL A 117 -11.69 -22.57 0.28
CA VAL A 117 -11.32 -23.78 1.01
C VAL A 117 -10.67 -24.75 0.03
N THR A 118 -9.54 -25.32 0.40
CA THR A 118 -8.80 -26.26 -0.43
C THR A 118 -8.01 -27.25 0.42
N ASN A 119 -7.84 -28.46 -0.10
CA ASN A 119 -6.92 -29.47 0.45
C ASN A 119 -5.59 -29.52 -0.30
N ALA A 120 -5.43 -28.73 -1.37
CA ALA A 120 -4.17 -28.64 -2.11
C ALA A 120 -3.09 -28.05 -1.20
N SER A 121 -1.92 -28.69 -1.16
CA SER A 121 -0.81 -28.29 -0.30
C SER A 121 -0.17 -26.98 -0.72
N ASP A 122 -0.32 -26.62 -1.99
CA ASP A 122 0.25 -25.45 -2.65
C ASP A 122 -0.80 -24.34 -2.88
N ARG A 123 -1.92 -24.36 -2.15
CA ARG A 123 -2.92 -23.30 -2.20
C ARG A 123 -3.39 -22.93 -0.81
N LYS A 124 -3.72 -21.66 -0.64
CA LYS A 124 -4.29 -21.15 0.59
C LYS A 124 -5.81 -21.20 0.59
N SER A 125 -6.35 -21.51 1.77
CA SER A 125 -7.77 -21.41 2.10
C SER A 125 -8.04 -20.04 2.72
N LEU A 126 -8.38 -19.07 1.87
CA LEU A 126 -8.60 -17.67 2.25
C LEU A 126 -9.98 -17.39 2.85
N GLY A 127 -10.89 -18.36 2.80
CA GLY A 127 -12.26 -18.26 3.32
C GLY A 127 -13.21 -17.40 2.50
N GLY A 128 -12.71 -16.58 1.58
CA GLY A 128 -13.50 -15.73 0.68
C GLY A 128 -12.61 -14.93 -0.26
N ASN A 129 -13.22 -14.25 -1.23
CA ASN A 129 -12.50 -13.38 -2.16
C ASN A 129 -12.37 -11.94 -1.68
N LEU A 130 -13.23 -11.46 -0.78
CA LEU A 130 -13.14 -10.13 -0.19
C LEU A 130 -12.42 -10.21 1.15
N LEU A 131 -11.26 -9.59 1.28
CA LEU A 131 -10.42 -9.59 2.48
C LEU A 131 -10.13 -8.17 2.96
N PHE A 132 -9.69 -8.03 4.21
CA PHE A 132 -9.02 -6.83 4.69
C PHE A 132 -7.56 -6.87 4.29
N ARG A 133 -7.00 -5.71 3.95
CA ARG A 133 -5.56 -5.52 3.67
C ARG A 133 -4.99 -4.50 4.64
N VAL A 134 -3.90 -4.84 5.29
CA VAL A 134 -3.17 -3.96 6.20
C VAL A 134 -1.68 -4.10 5.97
N GLY A 135 -0.93 -3.01 6.10
CA GLY A 135 0.51 -3.10 5.98
C GLY A 135 1.22 -1.77 6.17
N GLY A 136 2.51 -1.82 5.89
CA GLY A 136 3.37 -0.65 5.94
C GLY A 136 4.43 -0.69 4.86
N GLU A 137 4.94 0.49 4.53
CA GLU A 137 5.98 0.68 3.52
C GLU A 137 7.00 1.68 4.05
N ILE A 138 8.27 1.32 4.04
CA ILE A 138 9.38 2.21 4.39
C ILE A 138 10.22 2.45 3.15
N GLY A 139 10.56 3.72 2.90
CA GLY A 139 11.26 4.07 1.68
C GLY A 139 12.14 5.30 1.82
N TYR A 140 12.97 5.47 0.81
CA TYR A 140 13.77 6.66 0.62
C TYR A 140 13.17 7.49 -0.51
N GLN A 141 12.74 8.70 -0.17
CA GLN A 141 12.31 9.72 -1.13
C GLN A 141 13.57 10.40 -1.67
N ILE A 142 13.88 10.16 -2.94
CA ILE A 142 15.11 10.64 -3.60
C ILE A 142 15.00 12.13 -3.92
N ASP A 143 13.82 12.55 -4.37
CA ASP A 143 13.44 13.93 -4.68
C ASP A 143 11.89 14.04 -4.67
N PRO A 144 11.27 15.20 -4.94
CA PRO A 144 9.81 15.32 -4.91
C PRO A 144 9.02 14.42 -5.87
N ARG A 145 9.68 13.75 -6.83
CA ARG A 145 9.06 12.82 -7.78
C ARG A 145 9.43 11.38 -7.50
N TRP A 146 10.70 11.08 -7.25
CA TRP A 146 11.16 9.69 -7.19
C TRP A 146 11.30 9.15 -5.77
N SER A 147 10.86 7.91 -5.57
CA SER A 147 11.07 7.15 -4.35
C SER A 147 11.38 5.67 -4.65
N VAL A 148 12.06 5.03 -3.70
CA VAL A 148 12.23 3.57 -3.66
C VAL A 148 11.84 3.08 -2.27
N SER A 149 11.14 1.96 -2.18
CA SER A 149 10.60 1.48 -0.92
C SER A 149 10.48 -0.03 -0.83
N LEU A 150 10.41 -0.51 0.41
CA LEU A 150 10.05 -1.87 0.78
C LEU A 150 8.67 -1.81 1.46
N PHE A 151 7.74 -2.65 1.03
CA PHE A 151 6.44 -2.81 1.67
C PHE A 151 6.25 -4.22 2.20
N LEU A 152 5.49 -4.34 3.29
CA LEU A 152 4.97 -5.58 3.83
C LEU A 152 3.45 -5.40 4.00
N ASP A 153 2.68 -6.34 3.47
CA ASP A 153 1.24 -6.40 3.71
C ASP A 153 0.79 -7.75 4.25
N HIS A 154 -0.42 -7.73 4.81
CA HIS A 154 -1.16 -8.87 5.27
C HIS A 154 -2.62 -8.75 4.82
N GLU A 155 -3.15 -9.81 4.22
CA GLU A 155 -4.54 -9.92 3.81
C GLU A 155 -5.25 -11.07 4.52
N SER A 156 -6.44 -10.83 5.08
CA SER A 156 -7.23 -11.87 5.74
C SER A 156 -8.70 -11.52 5.85
N ASN A 157 -9.55 -12.51 6.12
CA ASN A 157 -10.98 -12.29 6.31
C ASN A 157 -11.36 -11.91 7.75
N ALA A 158 -10.37 -11.70 8.64
CA ALA A 158 -10.54 -11.34 10.05
C ALA A 158 -11.50 -12.26 10.84
N GLY A 159 -11.61 -13.54 10.45
CA GLY A 159 -12.49 -14.51 11.11
C GLY A 159 -13.95 -14.46 10.67
N SER A 160 -14.28 -13.73 9.59
CA SER A 160 -15.63 -13.73 9.01
C SER A 160 -15.97 -15.03 8.29
N ALA A 161 -14.99 -15.89 8.02
CA ALA A 161 -15.16 -17.23 7.47
C ALA A 161 -14.38 -18.29 8.28
N ARG A 162 -14.76 -19.56 8.10
CA ARG A 162 -14.16 -20.70 8.84
C ARG A 162 -12.68 -20.90 8.52
N ALA A 163 -12.29 -20.77 7.25
CA ALA A 163 -10.90 -20.84 6.83
C ALA A 163 -10.33 -19.42 6.72
N ASN A 164 -9.09 -19.20 7.14
CA ASN A 164 -8.43 -17.90 7.08
C ASN A 164 -6.91 -18.06 7.18
N GLU A 165 -6.28 -18.68 6.18
CA GLU A 165 -4.82 -18.83 6.19
C GLU A 165 -4.09 -17.50 5.96
N GLY A 166 -4.80 -16.49 5.43
CA GLY A 166 -4.31 -15.15 5.14
C GLY A 166 -3.18 -15.13 4.11
N MET A 167 -2.78 -13.96 3.64
CA MET A 167 -1.68 -13.79 2.69
C MET A 167 -0.71 -12.75 3.23
N ASN A 168 0.60 -12.96 3.08
CA ASN A 168 1.60 -11.95 3.44
C ASN A 168 2.54 -11.72 2.26
N SER A 169 2.72 -10.47 1.85
CA SER A 169 3.62 -10.15 0.74
C SER A 169 4.69 -9.18 1.20
N LEU A 170 5.93 -9.42 0.80
CA LEU A 170 7.05 -8.48 0.96
C LEU A 170 7.43 -8.00 -0.43
N GLY A 171 7.54 -6.70 -0.67
CA GLY A 171 7.91 -6.25 -2.01
C GLY A 171 8.68 -4.95 -2.05
N LEU A 172 9.29 -4.72 -3.21
CA LEU A 172 10.03 -3.50 -3.53
C LEU A 172 9.23 -2.69 -4.54
N ARG A 173 9.22 -1.37 -4.38
CA ARG A 173 8.51 -0.45 -5.29
C ARG A 173 9.40 0.72 -5.67
N LEU A 174 9.18 1.21 -6.89
CA LEU A 174 9.55 2.54 -7.34
C LEU A 174 8.29 3.40 -7.35
N GLY A 175 8.38 4.60 -6.78
CA GLY A 175 7.31 5.59 -6.79
C GLY A 175 7.66 6.78 -7.69
N PHE A 176 6.63 7.30 -8.35
CA PHE A 176 6.68 8.53 -9.14
C PHE A 176 5.53 9.46 -8.73
N GLY A 177 5.87 10.62 -8.17
CA GLY A 177 4.95 11.70 -7.85
C GLY A 177 4.46 12.43 -9.11
N LEU A 178 3.16 12.69 -9.18
CA LEU A 178 2.48 13.31 -10.32
C LEU A 178 2.28 14.82 -10.14
#